data_AF-M3YCN2-F1
#
_entry.id   AF-M3YCN2-F1
#
_cell.length_a   1.000
_cell.length_b   1.000
_cell.length_c   1.000
_cell.angle_alpha   90.00
_cell.angle_beta   90.00
_cell.angle_gamma   90.00
#
_symmetry.space_group_name_H-M   'P 1'
#
loop_
_entity.id
_entity.type
_entity.pdbx_description
1 polymer ?
#
loop_
_entity_poly.entity_id
_entity_poly.type
_entity_poly.pdbx_seq_one_letter_code
_entity_poly.pdbx_strand_id
1 'polypeptide(L)'
;MRRAPRPALPCGSESLQRSWEKAYQDHRRKVQDAQPLVDARAPWSLGHLRLKLKKLKLEEARLATIDRDNRLLLEKLSCVMRTGGRAESGNHHAHKRTGSCRESPPPAAWILFEKRKSQPACRSPHTIEWLPPPPPRLPDMSHSGNGGRRREKREQK
;
A
#
# COMPACT_ATOMS: atom_id res chain seq x y z
N MET A 1 47.80 51.11 38.32
CA MET A 1 46.71 50.72 39.24
C MET A 1 46.97 49.30 39.74
N ARG A 2 47.07 49.06 41.05
CA ARG A 2 47.31 47.71 41.58
C ARG A 2 46.03 46.88 41.50
N ARG A 3 46.12 45.71 40.87
CA ARG A 3 45.01 44.77 40.72
C ARG A 3 44.66 44.23 42.11
N ALA A 4 43.39 44.36 42.50
CA ALA A 4 42.91 43.82 43.77
C ALA A 4 43.14 42.30 43.81
N PRO A 5 43.62 41.72 44.92
CA PRO A 5 43.74 40.28 45.06
C PRO A 5 42.36 39.63 44.85
N ARG A 6 42.27 38.65 43.94
CA ARG A 6 41.05 37.84 43.82
C ARG A 6 40.83 37.11 45.15
N PRO A 7 39.60 37.08 45.69
CA PRO A 7 39.28 36.26 46.85
C PRO A 7 39.70 34.82 46.53
N ALA A 8 40.62 34.28 47.32
CA ALA A 8 40.97 32.87 47.21
C ALA A 8 39.73 32.08 47.65
N LEU A 9 39.08 31.41 46.69
CA LEU A 9 38.08 30.42 47.03
C LEU A 9 38.74 29.38 47.96
N PRO A 10 38.07 28.93 49.02
CA PRO A 10 38.63 27.93 49.90
C PRO A 10 39.02 26.72 49.05
N CYS A 11 40.30 26.36 49.06
CA CYS A 11 40.92 25.36 48.19
C CYS A 11 40.19 24.00 48.18
N GLY A 12 39.37 23.71 49.20
CA GLY A 12 38.52 22.52 49.28
C GLY A 12 37.20 22.56 48.49
N SER A 13 36.66 23.73 48.12
CA SER A 13 35.39 23.80 47.38
C SER A 13 35.57 23.55 45.88
N GLU A 14 36.72 23.92 45.31
CA GLU A 14 37.04 23.65 43.90
C GLU A 14 37.23 22.16 43.60
N SER A 15 37.86 21.41 44.49
CA SER A 15 38.08 19.97 44.31
C SER A 15 36.76 19.18 44.40
N LEU A 16 35.85 19.59 45.29
CA LEU A 16 34.48 19.09 45.34
C LEU A 16 33.70 19.45 44.07
N GLN A 17 33.76 20.70 43.60
CA GLN A 17 33.06 21.11 42.38
C GLN A 17 33.56 20.31 41.15
N ARG A 18 34.87 20.10 41.04
CA ARG A 18 35.47 19.29 39.95
C ARG A 18 35.07 17.82 40.02
N SER A 19 34.90 17.24 41.22
CA SER A 19 34.47 15.84 41.34
C SER A 19 33.01 15.65 40.94
N TRP A 20 32.14 16.61 41.29
CA TRP A 20 30.74 16.66 40.85
C TRP A 20 30.62 16.85 39.34
N GLU A 21 31.39 17.77 38.76
CA GLU A 21 31.42 18.02 37.31
C GLU A 21 31.84 16.75 36.55
N LYS A 22 32.89 16.06 37.05
CA LYS A 22 33.36 14.81 36.47
C LYS A 22 32.33 13.69 36.57
N ALA A 23 31.71 13.51 37.74
CA ALA A 23 30.67 12.50 37.93
C ALA A 23 29.46 12.75 37.04
N TYR A 24 29.08 14.02 36.85
CA TYR A 24 28.00 14.40 35.95
C TYR A 24 28.33 14.09 34.48
N GLN A 25 29.54 14.44 34.02
CA GLN A 25 29.98 14.10 32.66
C GLN A 25 30.06 12.59 32.43
N ASP A 26 30.59 11.83 33.38
CA ASP A 26 30.65 10.38 33.33
C ASP A 26 29.24 9.75 33.26
N HIS A 27 28.28 10.27 34.04
CA HIS A 27 26.89 9.86 33.96
C HIS A 27 26.28 10.16 32.59
N ARG A 28 26.46 11.39 32.08
CA ARG A 28 25.95 11.78 30.75
C ARG A 28 26.52 10.89 29.66
N ARG A 29 27.81 10.56 29.73
CA ARG A 29 28.46 9.63 28.81
C ARG A 29 27.85 8.23 28.91
N LYS A 30 27.65 7.68 30.11
CA LYS A 30 26.99 6.37 30.31
C LYS A 30 25.56 6.34 29.76
N VAL A 31 24.81 7.43 29.92
CA VAL A 31 23.44 7.55 29.39
C VAL A 31 23.45 7.61 27.86
N GLN A 32 24.41 8.33 27.26
CA GLN A 32 24.54 8.42 25.80
C GLN A 32 25.05 7.12 25.17
N ASP A 33 25.98 6.44 25.83
CA ASP A 33 26.59 5.19 25.37
C ASP A 33 25.67 3.97 25.59
N ALA A 34 24.62 4.13 26.41
CA ALA A 34 23.67 3.06 26.70
C ALA A 34 22.98 2.58 25.42
N GLN A 35 23.26 1.34 25.02
CA GLN A 35 22.59 0.70 23.89
C GLN A 35 21.18 0.22 24.32
N PRO A 36 20.16 0.42 23.48
CA PRO A 36 18.85 -0.16 23.73
C PRO A 36 18.94 -1.69 23.70
N LEU A 37 18.32 -2.36 24.68
CA LEU A 37 18.29 -3.83 24.76
C LEU A 37 17.47 -4.46 23.63
N VAL A 38 16.49 -3.72 23.12
CA VAL A 38 15.58 -4.18 22.06
C VAL A 38 15.86 -3.42 20.78
N ASP A 39 15.92 -4.14 19.67
CA ASP A 39 16.00 -3.52 18.36
C ASP A 39 14.71 -2.76 18.07
N ALA A 40 14.81 -1.43 17.97
CA ALA A 40 13.71 -0.54 17.61
C ALA A 40 13.71 -0.20 16.10
N ARG A 41 14.57 -0.85 15.30
CA ARG A 41 14.60 -0.62 13.85
C ARG A 41 13.28 -1.07 13.23
N ALA A 42 12.85 -0.32 12.22
CA ALA A 42 11.72 -0.72 11.41
C ALA A 42 12.02 -2.08 10.76
N PRO A 43 11.13 -3.07 10.86
CA PRO A 43 11.33 -4.35 10.20
C PRO A 43 11.47 -4.14 8.69
N TRP A 44 12.37 -4.90 8.07
CA TRP A 44 12.53 -4.86 6.62
C TRP A 44 11.19 -5.16 5.95
N SER A 45 10.84 -4.36 4.94
CA SER A 45 9.58 -4.51 4.22
C SER A 45 9.44 -5.95 3.73
N LEU A 46 8.58 -6.73 4.37
CA LEU A 46 8.46 -8.15 4.07
C LEU A 46 7.89 -8.26 2.64
N GLY A 47 8.64 -8.82 1.70
CA GLY A 47 8.25 -8.87 0.28
C GLY A 47 6.86 -9.49 0.03
N HIS A 48 6.43 -10.39 0.93
CA HIS A 48 5.10 -11.01 0.88
C HIS A 48 3.94 -10.06 1.27
N LEU A 49 4.20 -8.95 1.97
CA LEU A 49 3.20 -7.89 2.22
C LEU A 49 2.97 -7.06 0.96
N ARG A 50 4.00 -6.89 0.12
CA ARG A 50 3.95 -6.13 -1.13
C ARG A 50 3.44 -6.97 -2.31
N LEU A 51 3.74 -8.27 -2.31
CA LEU A 51 3.44 -9.19 -3.41
C LEU A 51 2.50 -10.32 -2.97
N LYS A 52 1.33 -10.40 -3.60
CA LYS A 52 0.36 -11.48 -3.40
C LYS A 52 0.73 -12.72 -4.21
N LEU A 53 1.80 -13.42 -3.82
CA LEU A 53 2.36 -14.55 -4.58
C LEU A 53 1.34 -15.65 -4.92
N LYS A 54 0.43 -15.97 -4.00
CA LYS A 54 -0.65 -16.96 -4.26
C LYS A 54 -1.57 -16.53 -5.41
N LYS A 55 -1.89 -15.23 -5.49
CA LYS A 55 -2.71 -14.69 -6.57
C LYS A 55 -1.97 -14.76 -7.91
N LEU A 56 -0.70 -14.36 -7.94
CA LEU A 56 0.12 -14.42 -9.15
C LEU A 56 0.22 -15.83 -9.71
N LYS A 57 0.54 -16.82 -8.86
CA LYS A 57 0.60 -18.23 -9.29
C LYS A 57 -0.71 -18.75 -9.87
N LEU A 58 -1.85 -18.34 -9.30
CA LEU A 58 -3.16 -18.77 -9.77
C LEU A 58 -3.50 -18.14 -11.13
N GLU A 59 -3.17 -16.85 -11.33
CA GLU A 59 -3.32 -16.19 -12.63
C GLU A 59 -2.40 -16.80 -13.69
N GLU A 60 -1.16 -17.12 -13.36
CA GLU A 60 -0.23 -17.82 -14.27
C GLU A 60 -0.79 -19.18 -14.71
N ALA A 61 -1.31 -19.98 -13.78
CA ALA A 61 -1.93 -21.27 -14.11
C ALA A 61 -3.18 -21.11 -14.99
N ARG A 62 -4.00 -20.09 -14.72
CA ARG A 62 -5.18 -19.77 -15.53
C ARG A 62 -4.77 -19.38 -16.96
N LEU A 63 -3.78 -18.50 -17.10
CA LEU A 63 -3.26 -18.07 -18.40
C LEU A 63 -2.64 -19.24 -19.17
N ALA A 64 -1.86 -20.10 -18.51
CA ALA A 64 -1.29 -21.29 -19.15
C ALA A 64 -2.36 -22.25 -19.71
N THR A 65 -3.51 -22.36 -19.03
CA THR A 65 -4.66 -23.15 -19.50
C THR A 65 -5.26 -22.51 -20.75
N ILE A 66 -5.53 -21.20 -20.70
CA ILE A 66 -6.06 -20.44 -21.82
C ILE A 66 -5.15 -20.54 -23.05
N ASP A 67 -3.83 -20.39 -22.87
CA ASP A 67 -2.87 -20.47 -23.96
C ASP A 67 -2.82 -21.86 -24.60
N ARG A 68 -2.93 -22.93 -23.79
CA ARG A 68 -3.02 -24.29 -24.30
C ARG A 68 -4.29 -24.48 -25.14
N ASP A 69 -5.42 -24.02 -24.62
CA ASP A 69 -6.71 -24.17 -25.29
C ASP A 69 -6.77 -23.35 -26.58
N ASN A 70 -6.23 -22.13 -26.57
CA ASN A 70 -6.10 -21.27 -27.76
C ASN A 70 -5.27 -21.95 -28.84
N ARG A 71 -4.15 -22.59 -28.49
CA ARG A 71 -3.33 -23.35 -29.45
C ARG A 71 -4.11 -24.51 -30.07
N LEU A 72 -4.83 -25.29 -29.26
CA LEU A 72 -5.67 -26.39 -29.73
C LEU A 72 -6.81 -25.91 -30.64
N LEU A 73 -7.43 -24.78 -30.28
CA LEU A 73 -8.47 -24.17 -31.09
C LEU A 73 -7.92 -23.74 -32.46
N LEU A 74 -6.79 -23.05 -32.49
CA LEU A 74 -6.13 -22.63 -33.73
C LEU A 74 -5.76 -23.82 -34.61
N GLU A 75 -5.23 -24.89 -34.02
CA GLU A 75 -4.92 -26.13 -34.74
C GLU A 75 -6.17 -26.72 -35.39
N LYS A 76 -7.28 -26.83 -34.65
CA LYS A 76 -8.57 -27.32 -35.17
C LYS A 76 -9.12 -26.45 -36.29
N LEU A 77 -9.10 -25.12 -36.11
CA LEU A 77 -9.55 -24.18 -37.14
C LEU A 77 -8.68 -24.30 -38.40
N SER A 78 -7.36 -24.41 -38.25
CA SER A 78 -6.45 -24.60 -39.38
C SER A 78 -6.74 -25.90 -40.14
N CYS A 79 -7.13 -26.96 -39.44
CA CYS A 79 -7.51 -28.23 -40.04
C CYS A 79 -8.79 -28.07 -40.87
N VAL A 80 -9.84 -27.47 -40.28
CA VAL A 80 -11.12 -27.18 -40.96
C VAL A 80 -10.92 -26.30 -42.19
N MET A 81 -10.11 -25.24 -42.08
CA MET A 81 -9.80 -24.35 -43.20
C MET A 81 -9.06 -25.09 -44.32
N ARG A 82 -8.13 -26.00 -44.00
CA ARG A 82 -7.41 -26.80 -44.99
C ARG A 82 -8.28 -27.87 -45.66
N THR A 83 -9.16 -28.53 -44.90
CA THR A 83 -10.04 -29.60 -45.41
C THR A 83 -11.34 -29.08 -46.03
N GLY A 84 -11.57 -27.76 -46.02
CA GLY A 84 -12.76 -27.15 -46.63
C GLY A 84 -14.07 -27.65 -46.03
N GLY A 85 -14.08 -28.06 -44.75
CA GLY A 85 -15.24 -28.65 -44.09
C GLY A 85 -15.48 -30.14 -44.36
N ARG A 86 -14.60 -30.82 -45.10
CA ARG A 86 -14.64 -32.29 -45.27
C ARG A 86 -14.04 -32.96 -44.03
N ALA A 87 -14.81 -33.03 -42.95
CA ALA A 87 -14.42 -33.73 -41.74
C ALA A 87 -14.63 -35.25 -41.91
N GLU A 88 -13.55 -36.01 -41.93
CA GLU A 88 -13.60 -37.44 -41.63
C GLU A 88 -13.94 -37.58 -40.13
N SER A 89 -15.19 -37.95 -39.85
CA SER A 89 -15.76 -38.10 -38.51
C SER A 89 -15.18 -39.32 -37.80
N GLY A 90 -13.90 -39.25 -37.41
CA GLY A 90 -13.23 -40.24 -36.59
C GLY A 90 -13.42 -39.98 -35.10
N ASN A 91 -14.67 -39.96 -34.62
CA ASN A 91 -14.96 -39.81 -33.18
C ASN A 91 -14.63 -41.12 -32.43
N HIS A 92 -13.36 -41.34 -32.07
CA HIS A 92 -12.98 -42.37 -31.09
C HIS A 92 -13.18 -41.86 -29.66
N HIS A 93 -14.42 -41.53 -29.30
CA HIS A 93 -14.79 -41.38 -27.89
C HIS A 93 -14.96 -42.76 -27.28
N ALA A 94 -13.86 -43.37 -26.84
CA ALA A 94 -13.90 -44.54 -25.98
C ALA A 94 -14.45 -44.12 -24.62
N HIS A 95 -15.78 -44.20 -24.45
CA HIS A 95 -16.42 -44.09 -23.15
C HIS A 95 -16.00 -45.29 -22.28
N LYS A 96 -14.88 -45.16 -21.56
CA LYS A 96 -14.59 -46.04 -20.42
C LYS A 96 -15.40 -45.57 -19.23
N ARG A 97 -16.60 -46.11 -19.08
CA ARG A 97 -17.29 -46.12 -17.78
C ARG A 97 -16.60 -47.16 -16.91
N THR A 98 -15.76 -46.72 -15.98
CA THR A 98 -15.41 -47.51 -14.79
C THR A 98 -15.51 -46.58 -13.61
N GLY A 99 -16.57 -46.76 -12.83
CA GLY A 99 -16.80 -46.01 -11.61
C GLY A 99 -15.74 -46.33 -10.56
N SER A 100 -15.29 -45.30 -9.85
CA SER A 100 -15.19 -45.36 -8.41
C SER A 100 -15.32 -43.94 -7.86
N CYS A 101 -16.17 -43.84 -6.85
CA CYS A 101 -16.49 -42.61 -6.14
C CYS A 101 -15.25 -42.02 -5.46
N ARG A 102 -15.00 -40.74 -5.68
CA ARG A 102 -14.69 -39.80 -4.60
C ARG A 102 -15.40 -38.50 -4.91
N GLU A 103 -16.37 -38.19 -4.06
CA GLU A 103 -17.16 -36.97 -4.13
C GLU A 103 -16.23 -35.76 -4.11
N SER A 104 -16.17 -35.04 -5.23
CA SER A 104 -15.81 -33.63 -5.21
C SER A 104 -17.10 -32.86 -4.90
N PRO A 105 -17.13 -31.99 -3.88
CA PRO A 105 -18.35 -31.28 -3.53
C PRO A 105 -18.81 -30.38 -4.69
N PRO A 106 -20.12 -30.23 -4.90
CA PRO A 106 -20.65 -29.45 -6.01
C PRO A 106 -20.24 -27.97 -5.92
N PRO A 107 -20.12 -27.27 -7.07
CA PRO A 107 -19.61 -25.90 -7.19
C PRO A 107 -20.37 -24.83 -6.38
N ALA A 108 -21.48 -25.18 -5.71
CA ALA A 108 -22.21 -24.31 -4.79
C ALA A 108 -21.40 -23.93 -3.52
N ALA A 109 -20.40 -24.72 -3.12
CA ALA A 109 -19.54 -24.40 -1.98
C ALA A 109 -18.63 -23.17 -2.22
N TRP A 110 -18.27 -22.90 -3.48
CA TRP A 110 -17.48 -21.70 -3.84
C TRP A 110 -18.29 -20.41 -3.71
N ILE A 111 -19.59 -20.44 -4.03
CA ILE A 111 -20.48 -19.28 -3.91
C ILE A 111 -20.69 -18.89 -2.44
N LEU A 112 -20.67 -19.85 -1.50
CA LEU A 112 -20.80 -19.59 -0.07
C LEU A 112 -19.48 -19.19 0.62
N PHE A 113 -18.32 -19.60 0.09
CA PHE A 113 -17.01 -19.22 0.64
C PHE A 113 -16.64 -17.76 0.32
N GLU A 114 -17.04 -17.26 -0.86
CA GLU A 114 -16.90 -15.85 -1.27
C GLU A 114 -17.78 -14.91 -0.41
N LYS A 115 -19.03 -15.32 -0.12
CA LYS A 115 -19.97 -14.47 0.63
C LYS A 115 -19.65 -14.35 2.13
N ARG A 116 -18.85 -15.27 2.70
CA ARG A 116 -18.38 -15.22 4.09
C ARG A 116 -17.17 -14.30 4.30
N LYS A 117 -16.41 -13.97 3.24
CA LYS A 117 -15.31 -12.99 3.32
C LYS A 117 -15.74 -11.54 3.06
N SER A 118 -16.96 -11.33 2.55
CA SER A 118 -17.51 -10.01 2.22
C SER A 118 -18.61 -9.51 3.17
N GLN A 119 -18.87 -10.17 4.30
CA GLN A 119 -19.65 -9.55 5.36
C GLN A 119 -18.75 -8.72 6.29
N PRO A 120 -19.05 -7.43 6.51
CA PRO A 120 -18.35 -6.63 7.50
C PRO A 120 -18.78 -7.11 8.90
N ALA A 121 -17.88 -7.80 9.59
CA ALA A 121 -18.04 -8.04 11.01
C ALA A 121 -17.82 -6.69 11.74
N CYS A 122 -18.93 -6.10 12.16
CA CYS A 122 -19.10 -5.21 13.30
C CYS A 122 -18.05 -4.08 13.45
N ARG A 123 -18.48 -2.85 13.16
CA ARG A 123 -17.90 -1.65 13.76
C ARG A 123 -17.88 -1.85 15.28
N SER A 124 -16.71 -2.00 15.89
CA SER A 124 -16.58 -1.58 17.29
C SER A 124 -16.89 -0.08 17.33
N PRO A 125 -17.73 0.39 18.27
CA PRO A 125 -17.76 1.81 18.57
C PRO A 125 -16.36 2.21 19.05
N HIS A 126 -16.00 3.49 19.00
CA HIS A 126 -14.67 3.99 19.39
C HIS A 126 -13.55 3.87 18.33
N THR A 127 -13.82 4.32 17.11
CA THR A 127 -12.80 5.10 16.38
C THR A 127 -13.46 6.37 15.89
N ILE A 128 -13.12 7.49 16.52
CA ILE A 128 -13.45 8.82 16.02
C ILE A 128 -12.69 8.99 14.71
N GLU A 129 -13.42 8.89 13.61
CA GLU A 129 -12.92 9.07 12.26
C GLU A 129 -12.65 10.57 12.06
N TRP A 130 -11.40 10.98 12.27
CA TRP A 130 -10.96 12.32 11.85
C TRP A 130 -10.93 12.35 10.33
N LEU A 131 -11.97 12.95 9.74
CA LEU A 131 -11.96 13.32 8.34
C LEU A 131 -10.77 14.27 8.11
N PRO A 132 -9.91 14.02 7.11
CA PRO A 132 -8.86 14.99 6.78
C PRO A 132 -9.52 16.32 6.39
N PRO A 133 -8.97 17.48 6.81
CA PRO A 133 -9.58 18.77 6.52
C PRO A 133 -9.65 18.99 5.00
N PRO A 134 -10.74 19.58 4.50
CA PRO A 134 -10.89 19.83 3.07
C PRO A 134 -9.79 20.80 2.57
N PRO A 135 -9.33 20.63 1.32
CA PRO A 135 -8.30 21.50 0.75
C PRO A 135 -8.80 22.95 0.69
N PRO A 136 -7.89 23.94 0.83
CA PRO A 136 -8.25 25.35 0.82
C PRO A 136 -8.90 25.70 -0.52
N ARG A 137 -10.08 26.35 -0.45
CA ARG A 137 -10.78 26.87 -1.63
C ARG A 137 -9.89 27.91 -2.31
N LEU A 138 -9.63 27.73 -3.60
CA LEU A 138 -9.00 28.74 -4.44
C LEU A 138 -9.88 30.01 -4.43
N PRO A 139 -9.28 31.21 -4.40
CA PRO A 139 -10.05 32.44 -4.39
C PRO A 139 -10.84 32.60 -5.69
N ASP A 140 -12.14 32.87 -5.54
CA ASP A 140 -13.07 33.16 -6.63
C ASP A 140 -12.55 34.33 -7.47
N MET A 141 -12.30 34.06 -8.76
CA MET A 141 -11.98 35.09 -9.75
C MET A 141 -13.25 35.88 -10.08
N SER A 142 -13.53 36.86 -9.23
CA SER A 142 -14.56 37.89 -9.41
C SER A 142 -14.43 38.51 -10.80
N HIS A 143 -15.34 38.13 -11.71
CA HIS A 143 -15.53 38.83 -12.97
C HIS A 143 -16.22 40.16 -12.65
N SER A 144 -15.40 41.19 -12.46
CA SER A 144 -15.85 42.58 -12.40
C SER A 144 -16.25 43.04 -13.80
N GLY A 145 -17.47 42.68 -14.22
CA GLY A 145 -18.10 43.15 -15.45
C GLY A 145 -18.88 44.43 -15.19
N ASN A 146 -18.21 45.57 -15.39
CA ASN A 146 -18.77 46.92 -15.31
C ASN A 146 -20.05 47.10 -16.15
N GLY A 147 -21.20 47.17 -15.49
CA GLY A 147 -22.45 47.69 -16.05
C GLY A 147 -22.54 49.20 -15.90
N GLY A 148 -21.80 49.95 -16.73
CA GLY A 148 -21.79 51.42 -16.73
C GLY A 148 -22.50 52.02 -17.93
N ARG A 149 -23.76 52.44 -17.77
CA ARG A 149 -24.48 53.29 -18.73
C ARG A 149 -23.79 54.66 -18.85
N ARG A 150 -23.46 55.13 -20.06
CA ARG A 150 -23.40 56.58 -20.32
C ARG A 150 -23.48 56.98 -21.80
N ARG A 151 -24.66 57.49 -22.15
CA ARG A 151 -24.99 58.64 -23.00
C ARG A 151 -24.34 58.77 -24.39
N GLU A 152 -25.20 58.56 -25.39
CA GLU A 152 -25.31 59.35 -26.61
C GLU A 152 -24.85 60.81 -26.45
N LYS A 153 -23.92 61.22 -27.30
CA LYS A 153 -23.81 62.59 -27.78
C LYS A 153 -23.62 62.57 -29.29
N ARG A 154 -24.54 63.26 -29.96
CA ARG A 154 -24.51 63.66 -31.37
C ARG A 154 -23.54 64.81 -31.56
N GLU A 155 -22.81 64.81 -32.68
CA GLU A 155 -22.26 65.96 -33.43
C GLU A 155 -21.61 65.34 -34.68
N GLN A 156 -22.16 65.40 -35.91
CA GLN A 156 -22.30 66.54 -36.83
C GLN A 156 -21.05 67.44 -36.93
N LYS A 157 -20.11 67.09 -37.84
CA LYS A 157 -19.66 67.95 -38.93
C LYS A 157 -18.88 67.15 -39.97
#